data_AF-A0A968THQ3-F1
#
_entry.id   AF-A0A968THQ3-F1
#
_cell.length_a   1.000
_cell.length_b   1.000
_cell.length_c   1.000
_cell.angle_alpha   90.00
_cell.angle_beta   90.00
_cell.angle_gamma   90.00
#
_symmetry.space_group_name_H-M   'P 1'
#
loop_
_entity.id
_entity.type
_entity.pdbx_description
1 polymer ?
#
loop_
_entity_poly.entity_id
_entity_poly.type
_entity_poly.pdbx_seq_one_letter_code
_entity_poly.pdbx_strand_id
1 'polypeptide(L)'
;MGQDYGIKYWSAIEKLTQECCWVYPFERSCIVIERPNKYHFNESDRFHGEGQPALEFRDGYAIYAYNGIILPEKYGKIHPHQWQAEWILQERNAEIRRVLIQGIGYGRLCQELKAETLDSWREYTLLKIIGIPTYAEVNGQEVQEEPIHLLKMLCPSSNSYCKLSNNLDIKKSNCFLRIFY
;
A
#
# COMPACT_ATOMS: atom_id res chain seq x y z
N MET A 1 51.31 6.25 23.48
CA MET A 1 50.08 7.06 23.36
C MET A 1 49.05 6.50 22.36
N GLY A 2 49.11 5.21 21.98
CA GLY A 2 48.24 4.65 20.93
C GLY A 2 47.08 3.75 21.39
N GLN A 3 46.97 3.39 22.68
CA GLN A 3 45.95 2.45 23.19
C GLN A 3 44.66 3.12 23.70
N ASP A 4 44.71 4.39 24.12
CA ASP A 4 43.58 5.10 24.72
C ASP A 4 42.50 5.52 23.69
N TYR A 5 42.90 5.76 22.44
CA TYR A 5 41.98 6.14 21.37
C TYR A 5 40.98 5.03 21.03
N GLY A 6 41.42 3.77 21.03
CA GLY A 6 40.54 2.63 20.74
C GLY A 6 39.45 2.48 21.80
N ILE A 7 39.80 2.60 23.08
CA ILE A 7 38.86 2.42 24.20
C ILE A 7 37.75 3.49 24.17
N LYS A 8 38.11 4.76 23.91
CA LYS A 8 37.14 5.86 23.79
C LYS A 8 36.21 5.68 22.60
N TYR A 9 36.74 5.21 21.47
CA TYR A 9 35.95 4.98 20.26
C TYR A 9 34.94 3.84 20.45
N TRP A 10 35.38 2.72 21.04
CA TRP A 10 34.51 1.60 21.37
C TRP A 10 33.42 1.98 22.36
N SER A 11 33.74 2.74 23.40
CA SER A 11 32.76 3.22 24.36
C SER A 11 31.72 4.15 23.72
N ALA A 12 32.12 4.98 22.74
CA ALA A 12 31.20 5.83 22.01
C ALA A 12 30.25 5.03 21.11
N ILE A 13 30.77 4.03 20.38
CA ILE A 13 29.95 3.13 19.55
C ILE A 13 29.00 2.32 20.43
N GLU A 14 29.47 1.78 21.55
CA GLU A 14 28.64 1.02 22.48
C GLU A 14 27.45 1.85 22.99
N LYS A 15 27.70 3.08 23.44
CA LYS A 15 26.63 4.01 23.85
C LYS A 15 25.65 4.32 22.73
N LEU A 16 26.15 4.59 21.52
CA LEU A 16 25.29 4.81 20.36
C LEU A 16 24.42 3.59 20.04
N THR A 17 24.96 2.39 20.19
CA THR A 17 24.22 1.15 19.91
C THR A 17 23.18 0.84 21.00
N GLN A 18 23.45 1.22 22.25
CA GLN A 18 22.53 1.04 23.38
C GLN A 18 21.36 2.03 23.33
N GLU A 19 21.64 3.30 23.01
CA GLU A 19 20.66 4.39 23.04
C GLU A 19 19.92 4.60 21.72
N CYS A 20 20.58 4.34 20.59
CA CYS A 20 20.01 4.52 19.25
C CYS A 20 19.66 3.16 18.63
N CYS A 21 18.84 3.16 17.58
CA CYS A 21 18.51 1.94 16.87
C CYS A 21 19.36 1.74 15.63
N TRP A 22 19.49 2.78 14.79
CA TRP A 22 20.31 2.74 13.59
C TRP A 22 21.23 3.94 13.50
N VAL A 23 22.48 3.69 13.14
CA VAL A 23 23.47 4.71 12.82
C VAL A 23 23.95 4.44 11.41
N TYR A 24 23.72 5.38 10.50
CA TYR A 24 24.20 5.34 9.12
C TYR A 24 25.38 6.31 8.98
N PRO A 25 26.63 5.82 8.99
CA PRO A 25 27.80 6.67 8.85
C PRO A 25 28.04 7.06 7.38
N PHE A 26 28.49 8.29 7.16
CA PHE A 26 29.00 8.85 5.90
C PHE A 26 30.39 9.44 6.13
N GLU A 27 31.07 9.88 5.07
CA GLU A 27 32.46 10.37 5.17
C GLU A 27 32.66 11.52 6.17
N ARG A 28 31.67 12.41 6.31
CA ARG A 28 31.75 13.61 7.18
C ARG A 28 30.51 13.84 8.04
N SER A 29 29.57 12.91 8.03
CA SER A 29 28.30 13.04 8.74
C SER A 29 27.78 11.65 9.12
N CYS A 30 26.78 11.61 10.00
CA CYS A 30 26.03 10.39 10.24
C CYS A 30 24.55 10.73 10.42
N ILE A 31 23.68 9.79 10.06
CA ILE A 31 22.26 9.84 10.42
C ILE A 31 22.09 8.88 11.60
N VAL A 32 21.61 9.42 12.71
CA VAL A 32 21.32 8.65 13.92
C VAL A 32 19.81 8.64 14.10
N ILE A 33 19.25 7.44 14.18
CA ILE A 33 17.81 7.22 14.32
C ILE A 33 17.55 6.68 15.72
N GLU A 34 16.70 7.38 16.48
CA GLU A 34 16.25 6.93 17.79
C GLU A 34 15.50 5.60 17.68
N ARG A 35 15.50 4.81 18.75
CA ARG A 35 14.75 3.55 18.78
C ARG A 35 13.23 3.79 18.73
N PRO A 36 12.52 3.20 17.76
CA PRO A 36 11.06 3.19 17.75
C PRO A 36 10.53 2.56 19.04
N ASN A 37 9.46 3.11 19.61
CA ASN A 37 8.81 2.54 20.78
C ASN A 37 7.78 1.46 20.40
N LYS A 38 7.26 1.49 19.16
CA LYS A 38 6.34 0.50 18.60
C LYS A 38 6.68 0.20 17.16
N TYR A 39 6.50 -1.06 16.79
CA TYR A 39 6.57 -1.52 15.41
C TYR A 39 5.60 -2.69 15.23
N HIS A 40 4.95 -2.73 14.07
CA HIS A 40 4.00 -3.76 13.71
C HIS A 40 4.31 -4.31 12.33
N PHE A 41 4.35 -5.63 12.23
CA PHE A 41 4.60 -6.38 11.01
C PHE A 41 3.43 -7.32 10.74
N ASN A 42 3.19 -7.62 9.46
CA ASN A 42 2.31 -8.73 9.08
C ASN A 42 3.06 -10.06 9.09
N GLU A 43 2.34 -11.15 8.78
CA GLU A 43 2.88 -12.52 8.70
C GLU A 43 4.01 -12.71 7.67
N SER A 44 4.20 -11.74 6.77
CA SER A 44 5.29 -11.74 5.77
C SER A 44 6.45 -10.82 6.17
N ASP A 45 6.57 -10.44 7.45
CA ASP A 45 7.59 -9.54 7.98
C ASP A 45 7.62 -8.15 7.31
N ARG A 46 6.48 -7.66 6.83
CA ARG A 46 6.35 -6.32 6.24
C ARG A 46 5.64 -5.38 7.20
N PHE A 47 6.08 -4.13 7.28
CA PHE A 47 5.43 -3.10 8.10
C PHE A 47 3.93 -3.03 7.78
N HIS A 48 3.12 -3.18 8.82
CA HIS A 48 1.66 -3.28 8.68
C HIS A 48 0.98 -2.83 9.98
N GLY A 49 0.09 -1.86 9.89
CA GLY A 49 -0.75 -1.38 10.98
C GLY A 49 -2.14 -1.02 10.48
N GLU A 50 -3.17 -1.62 11.08
CA GLU A 50 -4.57 -1.37 10.73
C GLU A 50 -5.19 -0.35 11.71
N GLY A 51 -5.36 0.90 11.28
CA GLY A 51 -5.86 1.98 12.16
C GLY A 51 -4.88 2.44 13.23
N GLN A 52 -3.62 2.02 13.14
CA GLN A 52 -2.53 2.37 14.06
C GLN A 52 -1.20 2.46 13.32
N PRO A 53 -0.19 3.16 13.86
CA PRO A 53 1.13 3.24 13.24
C PRO A 53 1.74 1.85 13.07
N ALA A 54 2.37 1.62 11.91
CA ALA A 54 3.23 0.46 11.72
C ALA A 54 4.62 0.68 12.37
N LEU A 55 5.00 1.94 12.58
CA LEU A 55 6.20 2.36 13.29
C LEU A 55 5.89 3.66 14.05
N GLU A 56 6.27 3.75 15.32
CA GLU A 56 6.11 4.95 16.13
C GLU A 56 7.40 5.22 16.91
N PHE A 57 7.83 6.49 16.90
CA PHE A 57 9.00 6.97 17.61
C PHE A 57 8.61 7.69 18.90
N ARG A 58 9.57 7.93 19.78
CA ARG A 58 9.31 8.54 21.10
C ARG A 58 8.86 9.99 21.04
N ASP A 59 9.23 10.69 19.97
CA ASP A 59 8.83 12.07 19.68
C ASP A 59 7.40 12.17 19.11
N GLY A 60 6.73 11.03 18.90
CA GLY A 60 5.40 10.95 18.31
C GLY A 60 5.39 10.91 16.79
N TYR A 61 6.56 10.88 16.13
CA TYR A 61 6.63 10.63 14.70
C TYR A 61 6.14 9.21 14.41
N ALA A 62 5.22 9.07 13.46
CA ALA A 62 4.55 7.82 13.15
C ALA A 62 4.55 7.55 11.65
N ILE A 63 4.84 6.31 11.28
CA ILE A 63 4.70 5.80 9.91
C ILE A 63 3.55 4.80 9.91
N TYR A 64 2.58 5.05 9.04
CA TYR A 64 1.50 4.12 8.76
C TYR A 64 1.87 3.29 7.54
N ALA A 65 1.64 2.00 7.60
CA ALA A 65 1.90 1.11 6.48
C ALA A 65 0.87 0.00 6.42
N TYR A 66 0.60 -0.47 5.21
CA TYR A 66 -0.27 -1.61 4.96
C TYR A 66 0.42 -2.57 3.99
N ASN A 67 0.74 -3.77 4.48
CA ASN A 67 1.46 -4.80 3.73
C ASN A 67 2.78 -4.30 3.11
N GLY A 68 3.52 -3.46 3.84
CA GLY A 68 4.81 -2.91 3.45
C GLY A 68 4.73 -1.63 2.61
N ILE A 69 3.53 -1.17 2.23
CA ILE A 69 3.35 0.09 1.53
C ILE A 69 3.04 1.19 2.54
N ILE A 70 3.84 2.26 2.55
CA ILE A 70 3.62 3.42 3.42
C ILE A 70 2.33 4.13 2.98
N LEU A 71 1.45 4.37 3.94
CA LEU A 71 0.18 5.05 3.73
C LEU A 71 0.25 6.51 4.18
N PRO A 72 -0.40 7.44 3.46
CA PRO A 72 -0.77 8.72 4.01
C PRO A 72 -1.54 8.56 5.32
N GLU A 73 -1.26 9.44 6.28
CA GLU A 73 -1.86 9.43 7.61
C GLU A 73 -3.40 9.43 7.58
N LYS A 74 -4.00 10.14 6.61
CA LYS A 74 -5.46 10.19 6.37
C LYS A 74 -6.09 8.80 6.21
N TYR A 75 -5.35 7.81 5.72
CA TYR A 75 -5.81 6.44 5.56
C TYR A 75 -5.31 5.54 6.68
N GLY A 76 -4.04 5.68 7.05
CA GLY A 76 -3.38 4.83 8.03
C GLY A 76 -3.98 4.90 9.44
N LYS A 77 -4.50 6.05 9.84
CA LYS A 77 -5.17 6.23 11.15
C LYS A 77 -6.53 5.55 11.25
N ILE A 78 -7.10 5.12 10.13
CA ILE A 78 -8.45 4.56 10.07
C ILE A 78 -8.32 3.06 9.81
N HIS A 79 -9.06 2.26 10.56
CA HIS A 79 -9.05 0.81 10.37
C HIS A 79 -9.58 0.47 8.96
N PRO A 80 -9.02 -0.50 8.21
CA PRO A 80 -9.44 -0.83 6.84
C PRO A 80 -10.94 -1.12 6.68
N HIS A 81 -11.56 -1.68 7.71
CA HIS A 81 -13.01 -1.92 7.74
C HIS A 81 -13.85 -0.64 7.67
N GLN A 82 -13.28 0.50 8.05
CA GLN A 82 -13.89 1.83 8.00
C GLN A 82 -13.40 2.67 6.81
N TRP A 83 -12.55 2.12 5.95
CA TRP A 83 -12.15 2.81 4.73
C TRP A 83 -13.34 3.00 3.79
N GLN A 84 -13.41 4.19 3.19
CA GLN A 84 -14.48 4.60 2.29
C GLN A 84 -14.09 4.29 0.85
N ALA A 85 -14.98 3.65 0.09
CA ALA A 85 -14.73 3.30 -1.29
C ALA A 85 -14.47 4.52 -2.19
N GLU A 86 -15.10 5.66 -1.87
CA GLU A 86 -14.97 6.90 -2.63
C GLU A 86 -13.55 7.47 -2.62
N TRP A 87 -12.73 7.12 -1.62
CA TRP A 87 -11.33 7.59 -1.56
C TRP A 87 -10.50 7.11 -2.75
N ILE A 88 -10.85 5.97 -3.34
CA ILE A 88 -10.19 5.42 -4.54
C ILE A 88 -10.38 6.34 -5.75
N LEU A 89 -11.52 7.05 -5.82
CA LEU A 89 -11.83 7.97 -6.93
C LEU A 89 -10.95 9.23 -6.88
N GLN A 90 -10.48 9.60 -5.69
CA GLN A 90 -9.71 10.82 -5.45
C GLN A 90 -8.20 10.58 -5.31
N GLU A 91 -7.80 9.37 -4.90
CA GLU A 91 -6.39 9.06 -4.61
C GLU A 91 -5.58 8.86 -5.89
N ARG A 92 -4.75 9.83 -6.25
CA ARG A 92 -3.99 9.83 -7.51
C ARG A 92 -2.86 8.80 -7.55
N ASN A 93 -2.24 8.50 -6.40
CA ASN A 93 -1.14 7.56 -6.35
C ASN A 93 -1.65 6.13 -6.58
N ALA A 94 -1.31 5.55 -7.74
CA ALA A 94 -1.76 4.23 -8.15
C ALA A 94 -1.42 3.13 -7.12
N GLU A 95 -0.27 3.20 -6.45
CA GLU A 95 0.11 2.22 -5.43
C GLU A 95 -0.74 2.35 -4.16
N ILE A 96 -1.03 3.58 -3.70
CA ILE A 96 -1.93 3.79 -2.56
C ILE A 96 -3.35 3.36 -2.94
N ARG A 97 -3.80 3.70 -4.14
CA ARG A 97 -5.10 3.30 -4.68
C ARG A 97 -5.25 1.78 -4.70
N ARG A 98 -4.21 1.06 -5.14
CA ARG A 98 -4.15 -0.41 -5.11
C ARG A 98 -4.29 -0.95 -3.69
N VAL A 99 -3.61 -0.35 -2.72
CA VAL A 99 -3.70 -0.72 -1.31
C VAL A 99 -5.11 -0.49 -0.75
N LEU A 100 -5.72 0.66 -1.03
CA LEU A 100 -7.10 0.95 -0.64
C LEU A 100 -8.07 -0.09 -1.20
N ILE A 101 -7.91 -0.46 -2.48
CA ILE A 101 -8.75 -1.48 -3.11
C ILE A 101 -8.60 -2.85 -2.43
N GLN A 102 -7.36 -3.22 -2.10
CA GLN A 102 -7.08 -4.47 -1.40
C GLN A 102 -7.67 -4.49 0.02
N GLY A 103 -7.51 -3.40 0.78
CA GLY A 103 -7.98 -3.32 2.17
C GLY A 103 -9.51 -3.17 2.30
N ILE A 104 -10.16 -2.42 1.41
CA ILE A 104 -11.63 -2.32 1.37
C ILE A 104 -12.25 -3.64 0.91
N GLY A 105 -11.58 -4.31 -0.03
CA GLY A 105 -12.03 -5.55 -0.63
C GLY A 105 -13.02 -5.30 -1.76
N TYR A 106 -12.88 -6.10 -2.81
CA TYR A 106 -13.61 -5.87 -4.05
C TYR A 106 -15.14 -6.01 -3.93
N GLY A 107 -15.62 -6.86 -3.03
CA GLY A 107 -17.06 -7.03 -2.82
C GLY A 107 -17.74 -5.76 -2.33
N ARG A 108 -17.13 -5.07 -1.36
CA ARG A 108 -17.60 -3.75 -0.89
C ARG A 108 -17.50 -2.70 -1.96
N LEU A 109 -16.39 -2.66 -2.73
CA LEU A 109 -16.25 -1.71 -3.84
C LEU A 109 -17.35 -1.84 -4.88
N CYS A 110 -17.70 -3.07 -5.28
CA CYS A 110 -18.78 -3.28 -6.24
C CYS A 110 -20.18 -2.91 -5.71
N GLN A 111 -20.35 -2.85 -4.39
CA GLN A 111 -21.60 -2.46 -3.74
C GLN A 111 -21.69 -0.96 -3.51
N GLU A 112 -20.59 -0.34 -3.07
CA GLU A 112 -20.52 1.06 -2.68
C GLU A 112 -20.25 1.98 -3.89
N LEU A 113 -19.49 1.53 -4.89
CA LEU A 113 -19.18 2.31 -6.09
C LEU A 113 -20.07 1.92 -7.27
N LYS A 114 -20.37 2.93 -8.09
CA LYS A 114 -21.01 2.71 -9.39
C LYS A 114 -20.01 2.06 -10.34
N ALA A 115 -20.41 0.95 -10.94
CA ALA A 115 -19.65 0.29 -11.98
C ALA A 115 -20.53 0.01 -13.21
N GLU A 116 -19.95 0.18 -14.39
CA GLU A 116 -20.56 -0.18 -15.66
C GLU A 116 -20.06 -1.56 -16.08
N THR A 117 -20.96 -2.42 -16.56
CA THR A 117 -20.55 -3.68 -17.19
C THR A 117 -20.09 -3.40 -18.60
N LEU A 118 -18.82 -3.70 -18.88
CA LEU A 118 -18.25 -3.56 -20.22
C LEU A 118 -18.45 -4.82 -21.06
N ASP A 119 -18.26 -5.99 -20.44
CA ASP A 119 -18.35 -7.27 -21.12
C ASP A 119 -18.70 -8.39 -20.12
N SER A 120 -19.21 -9.51 -20.63
CA SER A 120 -19.49 -10.70 -19.86
C SER A 120 -19.23 -11.95 -20.68
N TRP A 121 -18.53 -12.92 -20.07
CA TRP A 121 -18.28 -14.21 -20.68
C TRP A 121 -18.35 -15.32 -19.64
N ARG A 122 -19.34 -16.21 -19.81
CA ARG A 122 -19.66 -17.29 -18.85
C ARG A 122 -19.85 -16.72 -17.43
N GLU A 123 -19.13 -17.24 -16.44
CA GLU A 123 -19.14 -16.79 -15.05
C GLU A 123 -18.37 -15.47 -14.79
N TYR A 124 -17.76 -14.87 -15.83
CA TYR A 124 -16.97 -13.65 -15.73
C TYR A 124 -17.72 -12.42 -16.22
N THR A 125 -17.52 -11.29 -15.54
CA THR A 125 -18.04 -9.97 -15.92
C THR A 125 -16.95 -8.94 -15.76
N LEU A 126 -16.61 -8.24 -16.84
CA LEU A 126 -15.69 -7.11 -16.81
C LEU A 126 -16.46 -5.84 -16.43
N LEU A 127 -16.04 -5.21 -15.34
CA LEU A 127 -16.63 -4.00 -14.80
C LEU A 127 -15.65 -2.83 -14.92
N LYS A 128 -16.17 -1.64 -15.17
CA LYS A 128 -15.43 -0.38 -15.12
C LYS A 128 -15.97 0.49 -14.00
N ILE A 129 -15.11 0.94 -13.10
CA ILE A 129 -15.52 1.87 -12.03
C ILE A 129 -15.79 3.25 -12.64
N ILE A 130 -16.95 3.81 -12.32
CA ILE A 130 -17.38 5.14 -12.76
C ILE A 130 -16.96 6.19 -11.72
N GLY A 131 -16.64 7.40 -12.17
CA GLY A 131 -16.36 8.54 -11.30
C GLY A 131 -14.87 8.80 -11.06
N ILE A 132 -14.00 7.97 -11.62
CA ILE A 132 -12.57 8.26 -11.71
C ILE A 132 -12.41 9.28 -12.84
N PRO A 133 -11.77 10.44 -12.60
CA PRO A 133 -11.53 11.43 -13.64
C PRO A 133 -10.63 10.81 -14.72
N THR A 134 -10.95 11.04 -16.00
CA THR A 134 -10.17 10.51 -17.13
C THR A 134 -8.84 11.26 -17.32
N TYR A 135 -8.72 12.42 -16.69
CA TYR A 135 -7.55 13.28 -16.71
C TYR A 135 -7.34 13.88 -15.33
N ALA A 136 -6.09 14.06 -14.94
CA ALA A 136 -5.72 14.79 -13.74
C ALA A 136 -4.74 15.90 -14.08
N GLU A 137 -4.94 17.06 -13.46
CA GLU A 137 -4.00 18.15 -13.57
C GLU A 137 -2.82 17.93 -12.61
N VAL A 138 -1.62 17.85 -13.19
CA VAL A 138 -0.35 17.74 -12.47
C VAL A 138 0.53 18.88 -12.95
N ASN A 139 0.86 19.81 -12.04
CA ASN A 139 1.68 20.99 -12.34
C ASN A 139 1.15 21.82 -13.53
N GLY A 140 -0.18 21.96 -13.66
CA GLY A 140 -0.81 22.70 -14.77
C GLY A 140 -0.89 21.94 -16.09
N GLN A 141 -0.54 20.64 -16.12
CA GLN A 141 -0.65 19.79 -17.30
C GLN A 141 -1.70 18.70 -17.09
N GLU A 142 -2.56 18.48 -18.09
CA GLU A 142 -3.51 17.36 -18.10
C GLU A 142 -2.77 16.05 -18.41
N VAL A 143 -2.83 15.12 -17.46
CA VAL A 143 -2.27 13.77 -17.59
C VAL A 143 -3.44 12.79 -17.65
N GLN A 144 -3.46 11.91 -18.65
CA GLN A 144 -4.48 10.87 -18.79
C GLN A 144 -4.39 9.89 -17.61
N GLU A 145 -5.50 9.68 -16.90
CA GLU A 145 -5.61 8.62 -15.88
C GLU A 145 -6.21 7.36 -16.49
N GLU A 146 -5.60 6.21 -16.19
CA GLU A 146 -6.15 4.93 -16.59
C GLU A 146 -7.38 4.58 -15.73
N PRO A 147 -8.50 4.20 -16.35
CA PRO A 147 -9.69 3.77 -15.61
C PRO A 147 -9.43 2.44 -14.89
N ILE A 148 -10.10 2.25 -13.76
CA ILE A 148 -10.01 1.00 -13.00
C ILE A 148 -11.02 0.00 -13.56
N HIS A 149 -10.49 -1.13 -13.99
CA HIS A 149 -11.27 -2.28 -14.41
C HIS A 149 -11.21 -3.39 -13.36
N LEU A 150 -12.35 -4.02 -13.13
CA LEU A 150 -12.56 -5.09 -12.17
C LEU A 150 -13.11 -6.30 -12.91
N LEU A 151 -12.39 -7.42 -12.87
CA LEU A 151 -12.88 -8.69 -13.41
C LEU A 151 -13.65 -9.45 -12.31
N LYS A 152 -14.98 -9.43 -12.35
CA LYS A 152 -15.85 -10.16 -11.43
C LYS A 152 -16.02 -11.60 -11.92
N MET A 153 -15.89 -12.57 -11.02
CA MET A 153 -16.24 -13.97 -11.27
C MET A 153 -17.29 -14.41 -10.25
N LEU A 154 -18.37 -15.04 -10.74
CA LEU A 154 -19.40 -15.66 -9.92
C LEU A 154 -19.01 -17.13 -9.67
N CYS A 155 -18.85 -17.51 -8.41
CA CYS A 155 -18.63 -18.91 -8.08
C CYS A 155 -19.91 -19.73 -8.33
N PRO A 156 -19.89 -20.76 -9.20
CA PRO A 156 -21.08 -21.53 -9.54
C PRO A 156 -21.71 -22.25 -8.35
N SER A 157 -20.90 -22.62 -7.34
CA SER A 157 -21.34 -23.41 -6.18
C SER A 157 -21.90 -22.58 -5.02
N SER A 158 -21.47 -21.32 -4.88
CA SER A 158 -21.84 -20.47 -3.74
C SER A 158 -22.54 -19.17 -4.15
N ASN A 159 -22.64 -18.90 -5.46
CA ASN A 159 -23.10 -17.63 -6.03
C ASN A 159 -22.40 -16.39 -5.40
N SER A 160 -21.18 -16.59 -4.89
CA SER A 160 -20.39 -15.58 -4.18
C SER A 160 -19.17 -15.12 -4.99
N TYR A 161 -18.64 -13.95 -4.64
CA TYR A 161 -17.53 -13.29 -5.35
C TYR A 161 -16.23 -14.10 -5.19
N CYS A 162 -15.69 -14.63 -6.29
CA CYS A 162 -14.44 -15.35 -6.25
C CYS A 162 -13.41 -14.67 -7.15
N LYS A 163 -12.63 -13.76 -6.57
CA LYS A 163 -11.40 -13.18 -7.16
C LYS A 163 -11.66 -12.09 -8.20
N LEU A 164 -11.13 -10.91 -7.91
CA LEU A 164 -11.06 -9.74 -8.78
C LEU A 164 -9.58 -9.36 -8.90
N SER A 165 -9.08 -9.25 -10.13
CA SER A 165 -7.73 -8.78 -10.42
C SER A 165 -7.81 -7.32 -10.81
N ASN A 166 -7.07 -6.45 -10.11
CA ASN A 166 -6.76 -5.12 -10.60
C ASN A 166 -5.58 -5.22 -11.57
N ASN A 167 -5.81 -4.73 -12.78
CA ASN A 167 -4.87 -4.69 -13.89
C ASN A 167 -4.52 -6.01 -14.57
N LEU A 168 -4.27 -5.85 -15.88
CA LEU A 168 -3.94 -6.79 -16.94
C LEU A 168 -2.64 -7.58 -16.72
N ASP A 169 -2.26 -7.87 -15.47
CA ASP A 169 -1.21 -8.85 -15.14
C ASP A 169 -1.72 -10.30 -15.32
N ILE A 170 -2.39 -10.55 -16.45
CA ILE A 170 -2.48 -11.88 -17.04
C ILE A 170 -1.13 -12.15 -17.73
N LYS A 171 -0.03 -12.10 -16.96
CA LYS A 171 1.23 -12.68 -17.42
C LYS A 171 1.09 -14.19 -17.31
N LYS A 172 0.81 -14.81 -18.48
CA LYS A 172 1.12 -16.20 -18.85
C LYS A 172 1.09 -17.20 -17.68
N SER A 173 -0.08 -17.39 -17.09
CA SER A 173 -0.32 -18.56 -16.23
C SER A 173 -1.57 -19.28 -16.72
N ASN A 174 -1.38 -20.05 -17.81
CA ASN A 174 -2.16 -21.21 -18.29
C ASN A 174 -3.71 -21.22 -18.24
N CYS A 175 -4.38 -20.10 -18.02
CA CYS A 175 -5.82 -19.97 -18.24
C CYS A 175 -6.06 -19.23 -19.56
N PHE A 176 -6.59 -19.96 -20.52
CA PHE A 176 -7.08 -19.50 -21.82
C PHE A 176 -7.86 -18.19 -21.71
N LEU A 177 -7.30 -17.09 -22.21
CA LEU A 177 -8.05 -15.90 -22.63
C LEU A 177 -7.35 -15.33 -23.87
N ARG A 178 -7.93 -15.62 -25.03
CA ARG A 178 -7.63 -14.95 -26.30
C ARG A 178 -8.21 -13.54 -26.21
N ILE A 179 -7.34 -12.55 -26.31
CA ILE A 179 -7.71 -11.15 -26.56
C ILE A 179 -8.21 -11.07 -28.01
N PHE A 180 -9.42 -10.54 -28.24
CA PHE A 180 -9.82 -10.10 -29.57
C PHE A 180 -9.35 -8.65 -29.76
N TYR A 181 -8.69 -8.40 -30.90
CA TYR A 181 -8.18 -7.10 -31.34
C TYR A 181 -9.30 -6.12 -31.67
#